data_AF-A0A2D6BSR7-F1
#
_entry.id   AF-A0A2D6BSR7-F1
#
_cell.length_a   1.000
_cell.length_b   1.000
_cell.length_c   1.000
_cell.angle_alpha   90.00
_cell.angle_beta   90.00
_cell.angle_gamma   90.00
#
_symmetry.space_group_name_H-M   'P 1'
#
loop_
_entity.id
_entity.type
_entity.pdbx_description
1 polymer ?
#
loop_
_entity_poly.entity_id
_entity_poly.type
_entity_poly.pdbx_seq_one_letter_code
_entity_poly.pdbx_strand_id
1 'polypeptide(L)'
;MSTAPRSLRSDSWAVSETAAHRVPLPRAQSPMPAVASGPPTCRRAALAAVMRSAKRSLPYAAVAMGRSRERRASARMGARQGTTRRSLASSLSSVSVPYRRPRDRGLESMSESKRPQPSATVVLLRDASADLELLLLQRAPSRKEPHKPGPWVFPGGRIEPADIVGGDAHSEASARHAAIRETGEEAGLCIEDTRLETISRWITPEVSPRRFDTWFFVGVHQGEELVRPDGDEMVDHRWLSPRETLAAYECGELALAPPTFVTVTWLSAYLRAEHAVRELAGQELITFRPHICRDRAGELFMLYPGDAGYEAKDPDAVGARHRCQVVGRGFRYLRGAS
;
A
#
# COMPACT_ATOMS: atom_id res chain seq x y z
N MET A 1 73.09 -36.44 -39.28
CA MET A 1 73.31 -37.13 -37.98
C MET A 1 72.67 -36.24 -36.94
N SER A 2 71.44 -36.47 -36.48
CA SER A 2 70.82 -37.68 -35.91
C SER A 2 71.37 -38.02 -34.52
N THR A 3 70.66 -37.54 -33.50
CA THR A 3 70.59 -38.06 -32.12
C THR A 3 69.17 -37.80 -31.61
N ALA A 4 68.66 -38.68 -30.74
CA ALA A 4 67.23 -38.81 -30.44
C ALA A 4 66.73 -37.89 -29.30
N PRO A 5 65.40 -37.59 -29.23
CA PRO A 5 64.83 -36.74 -28.18
C PRO A 5 64.73 -37.46 -26.82
N ARG A 6 64.64 -36.67 -25.74
CA ARG A 6 64.36 -37.15 -24.37
C ARG A 6 63.06 -36.51 -23.88
N SER A 7 62.22 -37.27 -23.19
CA SER A 7 60.82 -36.95 -22.94
C SER A 7 60.49 -36.61 -21.47
N LEU A 8 59.27 -36.10 -21.27
CA LEU A 8 58.54 -35.97 -20.00
C LEU A 8 59.13 -35.01 -18.93
N ARG A 9 58.46 -33.87 -18.75
CA ARG A 9 57.37 -33.75 -17.77
C ARG A 9 56.31 -32.76 -18.27
N SER A 10 55.09 -32.93 -17.79
CA SER A 10 53.93 -32.09 -18.12
C SER A 10 53.46 -31.41 -16.83
N ASP A 11 53.69 -30.11 -16.71
CA ASP A 11 53.28 -29.35 -15.52
C ASP A 11 51.80 -28.97 -15.62
N SER A 12 50.98 -29.75 -14.91
CA SER A 12 49.54 -29.52 -14.78
C SER A 12 49.27 -28.26 -13.97
N TRP A 13 48.78 -27.21 -14.64
CA TRP A 13 48.23 -26.03 -13.97
C TRP A 13 46.90 -26.39 -13.29
N ALA A 14 47.00 -26.81 -12.03
CA ALA A 14 45.84 -27.05 -11.18
C ALA A 14 45.11 -25.74 -10.89
N VAL A 15 43.78 -25.73 -11.05
CA VAL A 15 42.93 -24.60 -10.67
C VAL A 15 42.85 -24.57 -9.15
N SER A 16 43.41 -23.53 -8.53
CA SER A 16 43.29 -23.30 -7.09
C SER A 16 41.87 -22.86 -6.74
N GLU A 17 41.14 -23.66 -5.97
CA GLU A 17 39.86 -23.24 -5.38
C GLU A 17 40.10 -22.15 -4.33
N THR A 18 39.80 -20.89 -4.68
CA THR A 18 39.83 -19.78 -3.73
C THR A 18 38.72 -19.95 -2.70
N ALA A 19 39.08 -20.17 -1.43
CA ALA A 19 38.12 -20.46 -0.38
C ALA A 19 37.05 -19.35 -0.22
N ALA A 20 35.78 -19.75 -0.22
CA ALA A 20 34.66 -18.82 -0.10
C ALA A 20 34.66 -18.12 1.28
N HIS A 21 34.92 -16.82 1.29
CA HIS A 21 34.75 -15.98 2.48
C HIS A 21 33.28 -15.93 2.89
N ARG A 22 32.90 -16.72 3.91
CA ARG A 22 31.61 -16.57 4.59
C ARG A 22 31.57 -15.24 5.34
N VAL A 23 30.77 -14.30 4.86
CA VAL A 23 30.38 -13.11 5.63
C VAL A 23 29.58 -13.57 6.87
N PRO A 24 29.90 -13.10 8.09
CA PRO A 24 29.11 -13.43 9.27
C PRO A 24 27.71 -12.82 9.20
N LEU A 25 26.68 -13.63 9.44
CA LEU A 25 25.32 -13.10 9.66
C LEU A 25 25.27 -12.29 10.97
N PRO A 26 24.46 -11.21 11.03
CA PRO A 26 24.24 -10.48 12.28
C PRO A 26 23.64 -11.42 13.34
N ARG A 27 24.06 -11.23 14.61
CA ARG A 27 23.64 -12.09 15.72
C ARG A 27 22.12 -12.08 15.88
N ALA A 28 21.55 -13.26 16.18
CA ALA A 28 20.15 -13.38 16.56
C ALA A 28 19.82 -12.44 17.72
N GLN A 29 18.68 -11.75 17.62
CA GLN A 29 18.19 -10.88 18.69
C GLN A 29 17.85 -11.73 19.91
N SER A 30 18.36 -11.36 21.08
CA SER A 30 17.90 -11.96 22.35
C SER A 30 16.40 -11.74 22.49
N PRO A 31 15.62 -12.73 22.95
CA PRO A 31 14.18 -12.56 23.12
C PRO A 31 13.88 -11.42 24.09
N MET A 32 12.91 -10.57 23.73
CA MET A 32 12.34 -9.60 24.66
C MET A 32 11.85 -10.33 25.93
N PRO A 33 12.08 -9.79 27.13
CA PRO A 33 11.55 -10.39 28.35
C PRO A 33 10.02 -10.44 28.26
N ALA A 34 9.43 -11.58 28.62
CA ALA A 34 7.99 -11.77 28.56
C ALA A 34 7.28 -10.78 29.49
N VAL A 35 6.60 -9.79 28.91
CA VAL A 35 5.76 -8.85 29.66
C VAL A 35 4.62 -9.65 30.30
N ALA A 36 4.56 -9.62 31.63
CA ALA A 36 3.61 -10.41 32.40
C ALA A 36 2.16 -10.08 32.00
N SER A 37 1.34 -11.11 31.82
CA SER A 37 -0.04 -11.00 31.33
C SER A 37 -1.01 -10.46 32.39
N GLY A 38 -0.93 -9.16 32.65
CA GLY A 38 -1.97 -8.37 33.30
C GLY A 38 -2.69 -7.46 32.28
N PRO A 39 -4.02 -7.26 32.37
CA PRO A 39 -4.72 -6.38 31.46
C PRO A 39 -4.27 -4.91 31.68
N PRO A 40 -3.78 -4.20 30.67
CA PRO A 40 -3.40 -2.80 30.82
C PRO A 40 -4.66 -1.96 31.10
N THR A 41 -4.78 -1.46 32.34
CA THR A 41 -5.91 -0.59 32.70
C THR A 41 -5.81 0.71 31.89
N CYS A 42 -6.72 0.87 30.93
CA CYS A 42 -6.77 2.05 30.05
C CYS A 42 -7.11 3.30 30.88
N ARG A 43 -6.08 3.96 31.42
CA ARG A 43 -6.20 5.19 32.21
C ARG A 43 -6.64 6.33 31.30
N ARG A 44 -7.93 6.64 31.33
CA ARG A 44 -8.62 7.76 30.63
C ARG A 44 -8.16 9.17 31.06
N ALA A 45 -6.90 9.34 31.46
CA ALA A 45 -6.33 10.57 32.03
C ALA A 45 -5.51 11.40 31.03
N ALA A 46 -4.91 10.78 30.00
CA ALA A 46 -4.05 11.49 29.04
C ALA A 46 -4.82 12.42 28.08
N LEU A 47 -6.10 12.13 27.82
CA LEU A 47 -6.92 12.86 26.84
C LEU A 47 -7.21 14.33 27.21
N ALA A 48 -6.87 14.75 28.43
CA ALA A 48 -7.13 16.10 28.93
C ALA A 48 -6.01 17.12 28.60
N ALA A 49 -4.88 16.70 28.03
CA ALA A 49 -3.77 17.59 27.69
C ALA A 49 -3.93 18.25 26.31
N VAL A 50 -4.18 17.44 25.25
CA VAL A 50 -4.25 17.89 23.85
C VAL A 50 -5.41 18.85 23.59
N MET A 51 -6.53 18.68 24.28
CA MET A 51 -7.79 19.44 24.12
C MET A 51 -7.75 20.92 24.61
N ARG A 52 -6.57 21.52 24.82
CA ARG A 52 -6.45 22.84 25.48
C ARG A 52 -5.76 23.97 24.71
N SER A 53 -5.27 23.74 23.49
CA SER A 53 -4.64 24.80 22.65
C SER A 53 -5.54 25.33 21.52
N ALA A 54 -6.73 24.76 21.31
CA ALA A 54 -7.59 25.04 20.13
C ALA A 54 -8.85 25.87 20.46
N LYS A 55 -8.72 26.99 21.19
CA LYS A 55 -9.84 27.93 21.43
C LYS A 55 -9.39 29.40 21.43
N ARG A 56 -10.21 30.25 20.78
CA ARG A 56 -9.94 31.64 20.34
C ARG A 56 -9.05 31.64 19.08
N SER A 57 -9.35 32.40 18.03
CA SER A 57 -10.24 33.55 17.87
C SER A 57 -11.51 33.31 17.00
N LEU A 58 -12.32 34.36 16.86
CA LEU A 58 -13.63 34.49 16.17
C LEU A 58 -13.53 35.69 15.18
N PRO A 59 -14.61 36.14 14.49
CA PRO A 59 -15.58 35.44 13.62
C PRO A 59 -15.80 36.21 12.28
N TYR A 60 -16.77 35.80 11.44
CA TYR A 60 -17.51 36.77 10.60
C TYR A 60 -19.00 36.38 10.37
N ALA A 61 -19.84 37.37 10.07
CA ALA A 61 -21.29 37.28 9.82
C ALA A 61 -21.57 36.94 8.33
N ALA A 62 -22.59 36.17 7.92
CA ALA A 62 -24.06 36.29 8.09
C ALA A 62 -24.70 37.46 7.30
N VAL A 63 -26.00 37.33 6.94
CA VAL A 63 -26.82 38.07 5.92
C VAL A 63 -26.98 37.27 4.61
N ALA A 64 -28.18 37.06 4.02
CA ALA A 64 -29.57 37.21 4.51
C ALA A 64 -30.60 36.41 3.66
N MET A 65 -31.88 36.57 4.06
CA MET A 65 -33.19 36.13 3.51
C MET A 65 -33.35 36.02 1.97
N GLY A 66 -34.37 35.32 1.42
CA GLY A 66 -35.66 34.96 2.06
C GLY A 66 -36.57 33.97 1.31
N ARG A 67 -37.89 34.10 1.51
CA ARG A 67 -38.88 33.01 1.37
C ARG A 67 -39.76 33.06 0.11
N SER A 68 -40.13 31.87 -0.37
CA SER A 68 -41.47 31.44 -0.85
C SER A 68 -42.16 32.13 -2.05
N ARG A 69 -42.71 31.31 -2.96
CA ARG A 69 -44.17 31.22 -3.22
C ARG A 69 -44.56 30.05 -4.13
N GLU A 70 -45.78 29.56 -3.98
CA GLU A 70 -46.44 28.57 -4.86
C GLU A 70 -47.21 29.28 -6.00
N ARG A 71 -47.55 28.56 -7.10
CA ARG A 71 -48.97 28.27 -7.47
C ARG A 71 -49.20 27.51 -8.80
N ARG A 72 -50.00 26.44 -8.69
CA ARG A 72 -51.10 25.96 -9.57
C ARG A 72 -50.98 26.03 -11.11
N ALA A 73 -50.77 24.84 -11.68
CA ALA A 73 -51.59 24.16 -12.70
C ALA A 73 -52.71 24.89 -13.50
N SER A 74 -52.86 24.49 -14.76
CA SER A 74 -54.13 24.41 -15.51
C SER A 74 -54.04 23.39 -16.66
N ALA A 75 -55.17 22.88 -17.14
CA ALA A 75 -55.24 21.82 -18.15
C ALA A 75 -56.45 21.98 -19.10
N ARG A 76 -56.36 21.40 -20.31
CA ARG A 76 -57.46 21.02 -21.23
C ARG A 76 -56.89 19.96 -22.21
N MET A 77 -57.50 18.78 -22.45
CA MET A 77 -58.85 18.41 -22.90
C MET A 77 -59.15 18.72 -24.37
N GLY A 78 -59.30 17.67 -25.17
CA GLY A 78 -59.82 17.68 -26.55
C GLY A 78 -59.84 16.25 -27.13
N ALA A 79 -61.02 15.72 -27.49
CA ALA A 79 -61.18 14.36 -28.01
C ALA A 79 -62.50 14.16 -28.80
N ARG A 80 -62.44 13.40 -29.91
CA ARG A 80 -63.53 12.71 -30.67
C ARG A 80 -62.87 11.89 -31.82
N GLN A 81 -63.23 10.63 -32.11
CA GLN A 81 -64.32 10.14 -33.02
C GLN A 81 -64.23 10.74 -34.45
N GLY A 82 -64.33 10.03 -35.59
CA GLY A 82 -64.62 8.61 -35.95
C GLY A 82 -64.80 8.46 -37.50
N THR A 83 -65.10 7.34 -38.19
CA THR A 83 -65.14 5.88 -37.91
C THR A 83 -65.35 5.05 -39.23
N THR A 84 -64.41 4.17 -39.65
CA THR A 84 -64.50 3.15 -40.76
C THR A 84 -64.65 3.69 -42.23
N ARG A 85 -64.54 2.94 -43.35
CA ARG A 85 -64.31 1.50 -43.67
C ARG A 85 -63.79 1.30 -45.12
N ARG A 86 -62.80 0.41 -45.40
CA ARG A 86 -62.72 -0.44 -46.63
C ARG A 86 -61.57 -1.46 -46.56
N SER A 87 -61.67 -2.51 -47.37
CA SER A 87 -60.65 -3.54 -47.67
C SER A 87 -60.47 -3.62 -49.21
N LEU A 88 -59.61 -4.41 -49.87
CA LEU A 88 -58.93 -5.69 -49.53
C LEU A 88 -57.64 -5.85 -50.41
N ALA A 89 -56.89 -6.95 -50.22
CA ALA A 89 -55.89 -7.58 -51.11
C ALA A 89 -54.40 -7.13 -51.12
N SER A 90 -53.52 -8.14 -51.27
CA SER A 90 -52.04 -8.18 -51.49
C SER A 90 -51.13 -7.21 -50.71
N SER A 91 -50.02 -7.64 -50.10
CA SER A 91 -49.13 -8.76 -50.48
C SER A 91 -48.44 -9.41 -49.26
N LEU A 92 -48.10 -10.70 -49.36
CA LEU A 92 -47.30 -11.42 -48.36
C LEU A 92 -45.80 -11.31 -48.68
N SER A 93 -45.18 -10.23 -48.20
CA SER A 93 -43.71 -10.12 -48.17
C SER A 93 -43.18 -10.69 -46.86
N SER A 94 -42.40 -11.78 -46.93
CA SER A 94 -41.78 -12.41 -45.76
C SER A 94 -40.66 -11.53 -45.19
N VAL A 95 -40.99 -10.71 -44.18
CA VAL A 95 -40.00 -9.97 -43.40
C VAL A 95 -39.25 -10.95 -42.50
N SER A 96 -38.16 -11.50 -43.02
CA SER A 96 -37.18 -12.30 -42.27
C SER A 96 -36.57 -11.45 -41.16
N VAL A 97 -37.11 -11.53 -39.95
CA VAL A 97 -36.52 -10.91 -38.75
C VAL A 97 -35.15 -11.56 -38.54
N PRO A 98 -34.03 -10.84 -38.67
CA PRO A 98 -32.73 -11.44 -38.47
C PRO A 98 -32.59 -11.78 -36.98
N TYR A 99 -32.44 -13.07 -36.68
CA TYR A 99 -32.01 -13.52 -35.35
C TYR A 99 -30.63 -12.94 -35.08
N ARG A 100 -30.59 -11.76 -34.43
CA ARG A 100 -29.35 -11.22 -33.88
C ARG A 100 -28.89 -12.21 -32.84
N ARG A 101 -27.78 -12.91 -33.14
CA ARG A 101 -26.94 -13.52 -32.11
C ARG A 101 -26.76 -12.49 -30.98
N PRO A 102 -26.86 -12.90 -29.70
CA PRO A 102 -26.39 -12.05 -28.61
C PRO A 102 -25.01 -11.52 -28.96
N ARG A 103 -24.80 -10.20 -28.85
CA ARG A 103 -23.45 -9.63 -29.01
C ARG A 103 -22.56 -10.23 -27.93
N ASP A 104 -21.31 -10.53 -28.26
CA ASP A 104 -20.28 -11.02 -27.33
C ASP A 104 -19.79 -9.96 -26.31
N ARG A 105 -20.73 -9.20 -25.74
CA ARG A 105 -20.52 -8.38 -24.54
C ARG A 105 -20.46 -9.31 -23.31
N GLY A 106 -19.35 -10.03 -23.15
CA GLY A 106 -19.19 -10.95 -22.02
C GLY A 106 -17.77 -11.44 -21.70
N LEU A 107 -16.84 -11.48 -22.65
CA LEU A 107 -15.52 -12.12 -22.44
C LEU A 107 -14.32 -11.19 -22.33
N GLU A 108 -14.38 -9.97 -22.89
CA GLU A 108 -13.19 -9.11 -23.00
C GLU A 108 -12.91 -8.24 -21.76
N SER A 109 -13.87 -8.02 -20.87
CA SER A 109 -13.72 -7.16 -19.67
C SER A 109 -13.47 -7.94 -18.36
N MET A 110 -12.79 -9.09 -18.44
CA MET A 110 -12.45 -9.94 -17.28
C MET A 110 -10.94 -10.29 -17.19
N SER A 111 -10.12 -9.76 -18.10
CA SER A 111 -8.68 -10.07 -18.23
C SER A 111 -7.76 -9.05 -17.55
N GLU A 112 -8.10 -7.75 -17.60
CA GLU A 112 -7.26 -6.68 -17.02
C GLU A 112 -7.07 -6.82 -15.50
N SER A 113 -8.08 -7.32 -14.77
CA SER A 113 -8.08 -7.38 -13.30
C SER A 113 -7.11 -8.40 -12.68
N LYS A 114 -6.20 -9.00 -13.47
CA LYS A 114 -5.20 -9.98 -13.00
C LYS A 114 -3.79 -9.41 -12.87
N ARG A 115 -3.39 -8.40 -13.65
CA ARG A 115 -2.06 -7.80 -13.52
C ARG A 115 -2.04 -6.82 -12.33
N PRO A 116 -0.97 -6.78 -11.52
CA PRO A 116 -0.83 -5.76 -10.49
C PRO A 116 -0.61 -4.39 -11.14
N GLN A 117 -1.26 -3.35 -10.62
CA GLN A 117 -1.08 -1.98 -11.09
C GLN A 117 0.25 -1.42 -10.57
N PRO A 118 1.11 -0.84 -11.42
CA PRO A 118 2.35 -0.20 -10.99
C PRO A 118 2.07 1.01 -10.10
N SER A 119 2.82 1.13 -9.00
CA SER A 119 2.54 2.09 -7.90
C SER A 119 3.79 2.37 -7.07
N ALA A 120 3.74 3.44 -6.27
CA ALA A 120 4.83 3.86 -5.41
C ALA A 120 4.32 4.30 -4.03
N THR A 121 5.22 4.37 -3.03
CA THR A 121 4.91 4.84 -1.69
C THR A 121 6.16 5.45 -1.05
N VAL A 122 6.04 6.64 -0.43
CA VAL A 122 7.13 7.31 0.28
C VAL A 122 6.92 7.29 1.78
N VAL A 123 7.92 6.78 2.49
CA VAL A 123 7.99 6.79 3.95
C VAL A 123 8.86 7.97 4.38
N LEU A 124 8.27 9.16 4.46
CA LEU A 124 8.97 10.34 4.97
C LEU A 124 9.15 10.26 6.49
N LEU A 125 10.40 10.41 6.92
CA LEU A 125 10.82 10.45 8.32
C LEU A 125 11.35 11.83 8.68
N ARG A 126 11.21 12.24 9.94
CA ARG A 126 11.94 13.39 10.51
C ARG A 126 12.40 13.07 11.92
N ASP A 127 13.38 13.83 12.41
CA ASP A 127 13.80 13.74 13.81
C ASP A 127 12.90 14.61 14.70
N ALA A 128 12.41 14.03 15.79
CA ALA A 128 11.86 14.76 16.92
C ALA A 128 12.87 14.79 18.08
N SER A 129 12.47 15.38 19.22
CA SER A 129 13.37 15.57 20.36
C SER A 129 13.89 14.24 20.94
N ALA A 130 13.03 13.22 21.07
CA ALA A 130 13.33 11.96 21.76
C ALA A 130 13.22 10.69 20.88
N ASP A 131 12.63 10.79 19.69
CA ASP A 131 12.39 9.68 18.76
C ASP A 131 12.42 10.22 17.31
N LEU A 132 12.31 9.34 16.31
CA LEU A 132 11.95 9.73 14.95
C LEU A 132 10.43 9.75 14.80
N GLU A 133 9.92 10.59 13.92
CA GLU A 133 8.51 10.61 13.50
C GLU A 133 8.39 10.23 12.02
N LEU A 134 7.30 9.54 11.67
CA LEU A 134 6.92 9.23 10.30
C LEU A 134 5.64 9.99 9.91
N LEU A 135 5.53 10.36 8.63
CA LEU A 135 4.34 11.03 8.09
C LEU A 135 3.28 10.00 7.70
N LEU A 136 2.05 10.19 8.17
CA LEU A 136 0.86 9.52 7.67
C LEU A 136 -0.18 10.55 7.21
N LEU A 137 -0.83 10.26 6.10
CA LEU A 137 -2.00 11.00 5.59
C LEU A 137 -3.27 10.18 5.86
N GLN A 138 -4.38 10.86 6.17
CA GLN A 138 -5.69 10.23 6.23
C GLN A 138 -6.41 10.41 4.90
N ARG A 139 -6.77 9.27 4.29
CA ARG A 139 -7.60 9.26 3.09
C ARG A 139 -9.04 9.71 3.38
N ALA A 140 -9.68 10.35 2.42
CA ALA A 140 -11.08 10.72 2.47
C ALA A 140 -12.00 9.49 2.74
N PRO A 141 -13.11 9.65 3.49
CA PRO A 141 -14.11 8.61 3.69
C PRO A 141 -14.59 7.99 2.38
N SER A 142 -14.57 6.66 2.28
CA SER A 142 -14.97 5.99 1.03
C SER A 142 -16.46 6.20 0.74
N ARG A 143 -16.84 6.35 -0.53
CA ARG A 143 -18.26 6.50 -0.95
C ARG A 143 -19.19 5.36 -0.50
N LYS A 144 -18.64 4.21 -0.07
CA LYS A 144 -19.40 3.09 0.51
C LYS A 144 -19.64 3.23 2.01
N GLU A 145 -18.75 3.92 2.72
CA GLU A 145 -18.77 4.08 4.17
C GLU A 145 -18.47 5.54 4.57
N PRO A 146 -19.24 6.54 4.08
CA PRO A 146 -18.90 7.97 4.22
C PRO A 146 -18.92 8.49 5.67
N HIS A 147 -19.47 7.72 6.60
CA HIS A 147 -19.51 8.02 8.04
C HIS A 147 -18.32 7.42 8.83
N LYS A 148 -17.40 6.69 8.16
CA LYS A 148 -16.15 6.22 8.76
C LYS A 148 -14.99 7.10 8.29
N PRO A 149 -14.07 7.51 9.19
CA PRO A 149 -12.79 8.06 8.77
C PRO A 149 -12.06 7.08 7.85
N GLY A 150 -11.35 7.60 6.85
CA GLY A 150 -10.57 6.74 5.95
C GLY A 150 -9.32 6.16 6.63
N PRO A 151 -8.68 5.16 6.00
CA PRO A 151 -7.45 4.58 6.49
C PRO A 151 -6.32 5.61 6.49
N TRP A 152 -5.37 5.41 7.41
CA TRP A 152 -4.11 6.15 7.44
C TRP A 152 -3.07 5.42 6.58
N VAL A 153 -2.39 6.18 5.72
CA VAL A 153 -1.44 5.66 4.74
C VAL A 153 -0.18 6.53 4.69
N PHE A 154 0.90 5.98 4.15
CA PHE A 154 2.01 6.79 3.65
C PHE A 154 1.60 7.46 2.32
N PRO A 155 2.15 8.64 1.97
CA PRO A 155 1.96 9.23 0.64
C PRO A 155 2.34 8.28 -0.50
N GLY A 156 1.57 8.30 -1.60
CA GLY A 156 1.87 7.59 -2.83
C GLY A 156 0.70 6.84 -3.47
N GLY A 157 0.62 6.95 -4.80
CA GLY A 157 -0.42 6.35 -5.64
C GLY A 157 0.11 5.54 -6.82
N ARG A 158 -0.36 5.85 -8.03
CA ARG A 158 -0.07 5.05 -9.24
C ARG A 158 1.09 5.63 -10.02
N ILE A 159 1.76 4.79 -10.79
CA ILE A 159 2.74 5.24 -11.79
C ILE A 159 1.94 5.63 -13.05
N GLU A 160 1.94 6.93 -13.34
CA GLU A 160 1.27 7.56 -14.48
C GLU A 160 2.20 7.61 -15.72
N PRO A 161 1.69 7.82 -16.94
CA PRO A 161 2.51 7.88 -18.15
C PRO A 161 3.61 8.94 -18.13
N ALA A 162 3.45 10.02 -17.34
CA ALA A 162 4.46 11.06 -17.16
C ALA A 162 5.64 10.63 -16.27
N ASP A 163 5.43 9.65 -15.39
CA ASP A 163 6.45 9.16 -14.47
C ASP A 163 7.42 8.16 -15.15
N ILE A 164 7.02 7.56 -16.28
CA ILE A 164 7.68 6.38 -16.86
C ILE A 164 9.09 6.69 -17.39
N VAL A 165 10.10 6.13 -16.71
CA VAL A 165 11.50 6.11 -17.13
C VAL A 165 11.79 4.86 -17.96
N GLY A 166 12.55 5.00 -19.04
CA GLY A 166 13.04 3.88 -19.86
C GLY A 166 11.97 3.05 -20.58
N GLY A 167 10.69 3.43 -20.48
CA GLY A 167 9.55 2.69 -21.03
C GLY A 167 9.00 1.58 -20.14
N ASP A 168 9.51 1.39 -18.91
CA ASP A 168 9.00 0.38 -17.97
C ASP A 168 8.34 1.02 -16.75
N ALA A 169 7.00 0.96 -16.71
CA ALA A 169 6.19 1.41 -15.58
C ALA A 169 6.37 0.57 -14.30
N HIS A 170 6.94 -0.64 -14.38
CA HIS A 170 7.22 -1.48 -13.22
C HIS A 170 8.66 -1.33 -12.69
N SER A 171 9.48 -0.47 -13.30
CA SER A 171 10.85 -0.17 -12.87
C SER A 171 10.88 0.70 -11.61
N GLU A 172 11.98 0.61 -10.87
CA GLU A 172 12.21 1.44 -9.68
C GLU A 172 12.25 2.94 -10.03
N ALA A 173 12.84 3.31 -11.17
CA ALA A 173 12.98 4.70 -11.59
C ALA A 173 11.62 5.35 -11.90
N SER A 174 10.74 4.65 -12.61
CA SER A 174 9.36 5.11 -12.83
C SER A 174 8.57 5.23 -11.52
N ALA A 175 8.82 4.31 -10.59
CA ALA A 175 8.18 4.36 -9.28
C ALA A 175 8.68 5.52 -8.43
N ARG A 176 9.98 5.84 -8.49
CA ARG A 176 10.62 6.93 -7.75
C ARG A 176 10.07 8.29 -8.19
N HIS A 177 9.95 8.51 -9.50
CA HIS A 177 9.27 9.69 -10.06
C HIS A 177 7.82 9.83 -9.55
N ALA A 178 7.03 8.76 -9.63
CA ALA A 178 5.65 8.77 -9.12
C ALA A 178 5.61 9.07 -7.61
N ALA A 179 6.52 8.49 -6.82
CA ALA A 179 6.59 8.71 -5.37
C ALA A 179 6.82 10.20 -5.02
N ILE A 180 7.67 10.89 -5.78
CA ILE A 180 7.94 12.32 -5.63
C ILE A 180 6.73 13.16 -6.04
N ARG A 181 6.13 12.88 -7.21
CA ARG A 181 4.92 13.58 -7.70
C ARG A 181 3.77 13.44 -6.71
N GLU A 182 3.40 12.21 -6.36
CA GLU A 182 2.29 11.90 -5.47
C GLU A 182 2.49 12.54 -4.08
N THR A 183 3.74 12.63 -3.56
CA THR A 183 3.97 13.32 -2.28
C THR A 183 3.85 14.85 -2.39
N GLY A 184 4.18 15.42 -3.56
CA GLY A 184 3.91 16.83 -3.85
C GLY A 184 2.42 17.13 -3.98
N GLU A 185 1.65 16.21 -4.54
CA GLU A 185 0.20 16.32 -4.76
C GLU A 185 -0.62 16.05 -3.48
N GLU A 186 -0.39 14.91 -2.81
CA GLU A 186 -1.13 14.47 -1.61
C GLU A 186 -0.71 15.17 -0.31
N ALA A 187 0.53 15.67 -0.21
CA ALA A 187 1.07 16.25 1.02
C ALA A 187 1.60 17.68 0.89
N GLY A 188 1.71 18.23 -0.32
CA GLY A 188 2.28 19.56 -0.56
C GLY A 188 3.76 19.69 -0.22
N LEU A 189 4.51 18.57 -0.19
CA LEU A 189 5.93 18.52 0.18
C LEU A 189 6.83 18.26 -1.03
N CYS A 190 7.95 18.98 -1.11
CA CYS A 190 8.96 18.78 -2.15
C CYS A 190 9.98 17.72 -1.72
N ILE A 191 10.30 16.78 -2.62
CA ILE A 191 11.33 15.75 -2.40
C ILE A 191 12.36 15.81 -3.52
N GLU A 192 13.64 15.88 -3.14
CA GLU A 192 14.76 15.65 -4.05
C GLU A 192 14.95 14.13 -4.26
N ASP A 193 15.01 13.68 -5.52
CA ASP A 193 15.14 12.27 -5.93
C ASP A 193 16.30 11.53 -5.23
N THR A 194 17.40 12.24 -5.00
CA THR A 194 18.63 11.81 -4.34
C THR A 194 18.50 11.59 -2.83
N ARG A 195 17.33 11.86 -2.23
CA ARG A 195 17.05 11.67 -0.79
C ARG A 195 16.14 10.48 -0.49
N LEU A 196 15.77 9.70 -1.51
CA LEU A 196 14.95 8.50 -1.38
C LEU A 196 15.81 7.23 -1.49
N GLU A 197 15.61 6.29 -0.57
CA GLU A 197 16.25 4.98 -0.56
C GLU A 197 15.20 3.87 -0.67
N THR A 198 15.49 2.81 -1.42
CA THR A 198 14.51 1.77 -1.78
C THR A 198 14.53 0.62 -0.78
N ILE A 199 13.46 0.48 0.01
CA ILE A 199 13.45 -0.43 1.19
C ILE A 199 12.70 -1.74 0.99
N SER A 200 11.70 -1.77 0.09
CA SER A 200 10.99 -3.00 -0.28
C SER A 200 10.14 -2.81 -1.53
N ARG A 201 9.68 -3.92 -2.11
CA ARG A 201 8.67 -3.95 -3.18
C ARG A 201 7.54 -4.90 -2.80
N TRP A 202 6.30 -4.47 -2.92
CA TRP A 202 5.11 -5.24 -2.50
C TRP A 202 4.21 -5.56 -3.68
N ILE A 203 4.18 -6.84 -4.08
CA ILE A 203 3.30 -7.35 -5.12
C ILE A 203 2.11 -8.04 -4.45
N THR A 204 0.93 -7.46 -4.65
CA THR A 204 -0.32 -7.94 -4.04
C THR A 204 -0.67 -9.37 -4.53
N PRO A 205 -1.14 -10.28 -3.66
CA PRO A 205 -1.44 -11.67 -4.03
C PRO A 205 -2.44 -11.82 -5.18
N GLU A 206 -2.36 -12.93 -5.92
CA GLU A 206 -3.20 -13.17 -7.11
C GLU A 206 -4.69 -13.38 -6.79
N VAL A 207 -4.98 -13.78 -5.55
CA VAL A 207 -6.35 -13.95 -5.02
C VAL A 207 -7.05 -12.62 -4.71
N SER A 208 -6.34 -11.49 -4.75
CA SER A 208 -6.90 -10.18 -4.43
C SER A 208 -7.57 -9.55 -5.67
N PRO A 209 -8.83 -9.07 -5.58
CA PRO A 209 -9.57 -8.51 -6.74
C PRO A 209 -9.10 -7.12 -7.16
N ARG A 210 -8.24 -6.50 -6.36
CA ARG A 210 -7.40 -5.36 -6.74
C ARG A 210 -5.97 -5.75 -6.40
N ARG A 211 -5.05 -5.51 -7.32
CA ARG A 211 -3.63 -5.83 -7.16
C ARG A 211 -2.79 -4.61 -7.49
N PHE A 212 -1.77 -4.38 -6.66
CA PHE A 212 -0.74 -3.38 -6.85
C PHE A 212 0.64 -4.04 -6.81
N ASP A 213 1.58 -3.43 -7.52
CA ASP A 213 3.01 -3.69 -7.49
C ASP A 213 3.66 -2.37 -7.06
N THR A 214 4.00 -2.30 -5.76
CA THR A 214 4.27 -1.04 -5.07
C THR A 214 5.72 -1.02 -4.60
N TRP A 215 6.52 -0.10 -5.13
CA TRP A 215 7.85 0.18 -4.59
C TRP A 215 7.73 1.10 -3.37
N PHE A 216 8.43 0.76 -2.29
CA PHE A 216 8.49 1.54 -1.06
C PHE A 216 9.85 2.22 -0.95
N PHE A 217 9.82 3.54 -0.87
CA PHE A 217 10.98 4.39 -0.63
C PHE A 217 10.93 4.95 0.79
N VAL A 218 12.09 5.27 1.37
CA VAL A 218 12.23 5.99 2.64
C VAL A 218 13.11 7.21 2.44
N GLY A 219 12.85 8.31 3.15
CA GLY A 219 13.67 9.52 3.05
C GLY A 219 13.54 10.42 4.27
N VAL A 220 14.51 11.31 4.47
CA VAL A 220 14.48 12.29 5.57
C VAL A 220 13.92 13.63 5.08
N HIS A 221 12.80 14.03 5.64
CA HIS A 221 12.27 15.38 5.50
C HIS A 221 13.08 16.34 6.41
N GLN A 222 13.88 17.20 5.79
CA GLN A 222 14.73 18.21 6.46
C GLN A 222 14.16 19.64 6.38
N GLY A 223 12.94 19.81 5.84
CA GLY A 223 12.32 21.12 5.68
C GLY A 223 11.56 21.59 6.92
N GLU A 224 11.22 22.88 6.92
CA GLU A 224 10.18 23.47 7.79
C GLU A 224 8.81 23.53 7.05
N GLU A 225 8.67 22.75 5.98
CA GLU A 225 7.51 22.78 5.10
C GLU A 225 6.27 22.21 5.81
N LEU A 226 5.19 22.98 5.83
CA LEU A 226 3.93 22.55 6.43
C LEU A 226 3.21 21.60 5.48
N VAL A 227 2.98 20.36 5.92
CA VAL A 227 2.16 19.37 5.22
C VAL A 227 0.77 19.93 4.95
N ARG A 228 0.33 19.81 3.70
CA ARG A 228 -0.95 20.30 3.19
C ARG A 228 -1.62 19.18 2.39
N PRO A 229 -2.52 18.41 3.01
CA PRO A 229 -3.41 17.51 2.30
C PRO A 229 -4.22 18.26 1.25
N ASP A 230 -4.47 17.63 0.10
CA ASP A 230 -5.20 18.22 -1.04
C ASP A 230 -6.66 18.60 -0.71
N GLY A 231 -7.30 17.92 0.26
CA GLY A 231 -8.66 18.14 0.73
C GLY A 231 -9.75 17.29 0.06
N ASP A 232 -9.43 16.58 -1.02
CA ASP A 232 -10.35 15.76 -1.84
C ASP A 232 -10.06 14.24 -1.72
N GLU A 233 -8.79 13.83 -1.84
CA GLU A 233 -8.29 12.47 -1.63
C GLU A 233 -7.64 12.31 -0.24
N MET A 234 -6.89 13.31 0.22
CA MET A 234 -6.29 13.36 1.56
C MET A 234 -6.88 14.51 2.39
N VAL A 235 -7.33 14.21 3.61
CA VAL A 235 -8.17 15.14 4.42
C VAL A 235 -7.59 15.51 5.78
N ASP A 236 -6.59 14.79 6.27
CA ASP A 236 -5.84 15.08 7.51
C ASP A 236 -4.41 14.52 7.39
N HIS A 237 -3.50 14.97 8.24
CA HIS A 237 -2.14 14.42 8.32
C HIS A 237 -1.67 14.33 9.77
N ARG A 238 -0.75 13.40 10.04
CA ARG A 238 -0.05 13.31 11.33
C ARG A 238 1.40 12.93 11.13
N TRP A 239 2.26 13.58 11.90
CA TRP A 239 3.56 13.03 12.28
C TRP A 239 3.37 12.25 13.58
N LEU A 240 3.87 11.03 13.64
CA LEU A 240 3.79 10.14 14.81
C LEU A 240 5.11 9.36 14.96
N SER A 241 5.52 9.04 16.18
CA SER A 241 6.54 8.02 16.41
C SER A 241 6.06 6.67 15.83
N PRO A 242 6.96 5.79 15.35
CA PRO A 242 6.61 4.40 15.01
C PRO A 242 5.94 3.67 16.18
N ARG A 243 6.33 3.99 17.42
CA ARG A 243 5.79 3.38 18.65
C ARG A 243 4.39 3.89 18.97
N GLU A 244 4.15 5.18 18.79
CA GLU A 244 2.81 5.78 18.90
C GLU A 244 1.88 5.24 17.81
N THR A 245 2.38 5.09 16.58
CA THR A 245 1.66 4.52 15.45
C THR A 245 1.21 3.08 15.72
N LEU A 246 2.09 2.25 16.31
CA LEU A 246 1.73 0.88 16.72
C LEU A 246 0.75 0.87 17.90
N ALA A 247 0.93 1.73 18.91
CA ALA A 247 0.01 1.80 20.05
C ALA A 247 -1.40 2.28 19.64
N ALA A 248 -1.48 3.24 18.72
CA ALA A 248 -2.74 3.73 18.16
C ALA A 248 -3.41 2.71 17.21
N TYR A 249 -2.63 1.84 16.59
CA TYR A 249 -3.14 0.67 15.86
C TYR A 249 -3.67 -0.42 16.81
N GLU A 250 -2.94 -0.74 17.88
CA GLU A 250 -3.33 -1.74 18.89
C GLU A 250 -4.62 -1.35 19.63
N CYS A 251 -4.84 -0.06 19.90
CA CYS A 251 -6.08 0.43 20.50
C CYS A 251 -7.25 0.58 19.50
N GLY A 252 -6.98 0.47 18.19
CA GLY A 252 -7.96 0.58 17.11
C GLY A 252 -8.31 2.02 16.68
N GLU A 253 -7.49 3.02 17.02
CA GLU A 253 -7.59 4.38 16.45
C GLU A 253 -7.10 4.41 14.99
N LEU A 254 -6.01 3.70 14.68
CA LEU A 254 -5.47 3.56 13.33
C LEU A 254 -5.80 2.20 12.72
N ALA A 255 -6.13 2.18 11.43
CA ALA A 255 -6.27 0.97 10.64
C ALA A 255 -5.15 0.91 9.58
N LEU A 256 -4.10 0.14 9.87
CA LEU A 256 -2.93 0.00 8.99
C LEU A 256 -3.07 -1.22 8.06
N ALA A 257 -2.66 -1.08 6.80
CA ALA A 257 -2.52 -2.19 5.87
C ALA A 257 -1.25 -3.02 6.20
N PRO A 258 -1.13 -4.30 5.76
CA PRO A 258 0.04 -5.13 6.07
C PRO A 258 1.40 -4.51 5.67
N PRO A 259 1.58 -3.87 4.48
CA PRO A 259 2.84 -3.21 4.15
C PRO A 259 3.18 -2.09 5.13
N THR A 260 2.20 -1.21 5.41
CA THR A 260 2.34 -0.11 6.37
C THR A 260 2.72 -0.63 7.76
N PHE A 261 2.02 -1.65 8.26
CA PHE A 261 2.28 -2.25 9.56
C PHE A 261 3.69 -2.86 9.67
N VAL A 262 4.14 -3.58 8.65
CA VAL A 262 5.50 -4.17 8.62
C VAL A 262 6.56 -3.08 8.60
N THR A 263 6.41 -2.06 7.75
CA THR A 263 7.36 -0.93 7.66
C THR A 263 7.43 -0.12 8.96
N VAL A 264 6.29 0.19 9.59
CA VAL A 264 6.26 0.84 10.91
C VAL A 264 6.92 -0.04 11.98
N THR A 265 6.70 -1.36 11.94
CA THR A 265 7.34 -2.31 12.86
C THR A 265 8.86 -2.29 12.71
N TRP A 266 9.39 -2.24 11.49
CA TRP A 266 10.84 -2.09 11.24
C TRP A 266 11.38 -0.75 11.79
N LEU A 267 10.68 0.35 11.51
CA LEU A 267 11.09 1.70 11.96
C LEU A 267 11.13 1.83 13.49
N SER A 268 10.32 1.07 14.22
CA SER A 268 10.30 1.08 15.70
C SER A 268 11.63 0.67 16.36
N ALA A 269 12.56 0.07 15.62
CA ALA A 269 13.90 -0.26 16.09
C ALA A 269 14.86 0.95 16.19
N TYR A 270 14.50 2.09 15.58
CA TYR A 270 15.36 3.27 15.45
C TYR A 270 14.76 4.49 16.18
N LEU A 271 15.63 5.45 16.56
CA LEU A 271 15.26 6.70 17.23
C LEU A 271 15.67 7.96 16.44
N ARG A 272 16.25 7.78 15.23
CA ARG A 272 16.80 8.84 14.38
C ARG A 272 16.56 8.52 12.91
N ALA A 273 16.04 9.48 12.15
CA ALA A 273 15.61 9.34 10.76
C ALA A 273 16.77 8.93 9.83
N GLU A 274 17.89 9.66 9.84
CA GLU A 274 19.05 9.32 8.99
C GLU A 274 19.64 7.94 9.29
N HIS A 275 19.57 7.49 10.54
CA HIS A 275 20.03 6.16 10.93
C HIS A 275 19.08 5.08 10.40
N ALA A 276 17.77 5.29 10.53
CA ALA A 276 16.76 4.40 9.98
C ALA A 276 16.85 4.28 8.44
N VAL A 277 17.01 5.41 7.73
CA VAL A 277 17.21 5.41 6.27
C VAL A 277 18.43 4.58 5.89
N ARG A 278 19.59 4.85 6.50
CA ARG A 278 20.85 4.16 6.19
C ARG A 278 20.80 2.65 6.46
N GLU A 279 20.23 2.25 7.58
CA GLU A 279 20.14 0.84 7.99
C GLU A 279 19.07 0.05 7.23
N LEU A 280 18.08 0.72 6.64
CA LEU A 280 17.13 0.10 5.70
C LEU A 280 17.70 0.04 4.28
N ALA A 281 18.39 1.08 3.81
CA ALA A 281 19.07 1.11 2.50
C ALA A 281 20.21 0.07 2.39
N GLY A 282 20.88 -0.22 3.51
CA GLY A 282 21.92 -1.24 3.59
C GLY A 282 21.43 -2.70 3.63
N GLN A 283 20.12 -2.96 3.58
CA GLN A 283 19.56 -4.31 3.55
C GLN A 283 19.34 -4.83 2.12
N GLU A 284 19.35 -6.16 1.95
CA GLU A 284 18.97 -6.80 0.70
C GLU A 284 17.49 -6.49 0.36
N LEU A 285 17.22 -6.03 -0.86
CA LEU A 285 15.90 -5.61 -1.31
C LEU A 285 14.88 -6.76 -1.30
N ILE A 286 13.95 -6.74 -0.34
CA ILE A 286 12.88 -7.73 -0.27
C ILE A 286 11.73 -7.37 -1.21
N THR A 287 11.45 -8.24 -2.19
CA THR A 287 10.20 -8.21 -2.96
C THR A 287 9.16 -9.15 -2.35
N PHE A 288 8.25 -8.60 -1.55
CA PHE A 288 7.12 -9.30 -0.95
C PHE A 288 6.12 -9.77 -2.03
N ARG A 289 5.84 -11.08 -2.04
CA ARG A 289 4.80 -11.72 -2.86
C ARG A 289 3.92 -12.59 -1.96
N PRO A 290 3.05 -12.01 -1.11
CA PRO A 290 2.51 -12.73 0.04
C PRO A 290 1.74 -14.00 -0.32
N HIS A 291 1.91 -15.04 0.47
CA HIS A 291 1.14 -16.27 0.38
C HIS A 291 0.15 -16.34 1.53
N ILE A 292 -1.15 -16.25 1.20
CA ILE A 292 -2.25 -16.29 2.16
C ILE A 292 -2.61 -17.75 2.41
N CYS A 293 -2.43 -18.22 3.64
CA CYS A 293 -2.65 -19.60 4.06
C CYS A 293 -3.29 -19.65 5.46
N ARG A 294 -3.75 -20.83 5.89
CA ARG A 294 -4.22 -21.09 7.26
C ARG A 294 -3.45 -22.23 7.88
N ASP A 295 -3.28 -22.19 9.20
CA ASP A 295 -2.72 -23.30 9.98
C ASP A 295 -3.79 -24.35 10.33
N ARG A 296 -3.39 -25.39 11.08
CA ARG A 296 -4.29 -26.44 11.60
C ARG A 296 -5.38 -25.93 12.56
N ALA A 297 -5.18 -24.78 13.22
CA ALA A 297 -6.20 -24.15 14.06
C ALA A 297 -7.19 -23.30 13.22
N GLY A 298 -6.84 -23.00 11.97
CA GLY A 298 -7.58 -22.14 11.07
C GLY A 298 -7.16 -20.67 11.12
N GLU A 299 -6.13 -20.31 11.88
CA GLU A 299 -5.61 -18.95 11.97
C GLU A 299 -5.00 -18.52 10.64
N LEU A 300 -5.20 -17.25 10.26
CA LEU A 300 -4.84 -16.75 8.93
C LEU A 300 -3.44 -16.14 8.93
N PHE A 301 -2.61 -16.55 7.98
CA PHE A 301 -1.24 -16.05 7.82
C PHE A 301 -1.00 -15.47 6.43
N MET A 302 -0.09 -14.50 6.36
CA MET A 302 0.56 -14.01 5.16
C MET A 302 2.05 -14.35 5.27
N LEU A 303 2.50 -15.38 4.56
CA LEU A 303 3.90 -15.77 4.49
C LEU A 303 4.63 -14.91 3.45
N TYR A 304 5.89 -14.57 3.72
CA TYR A 304 6.75 -13.76 2.85
C TYR A 304 8.05 -14.53 2.53
N PRO A 305 8.80 -14.15 1.47
CA PRO A 305 10.06 -14.81 1.12
C PRO A 305 11.04 -14.84 2.30
N GLY A 306 11.70 -15.97 2.50
CA GLY A 306 12.58 -16.24 3.65
C GLY A 306 11.88 -16.91 4.86
N ASP A 307 10.55 -17.08 4.83
CA ASP A 307 9.85 -17.95 5.77
C ASP A 307 9.98 -19.43 5.36
N ALA A 308 10.26 -20.32 6.31
CA ALA A 308 10.40 -21.76 6.05
C ALA A 308 9.13 -22.42 5.48
N GLY A 309 7.96 -21.83 5.72
CA GLY A 309 6.69 -22.27 5.16
C GLY A 309 6.36 -21.73 3.77
N TYR A 310 7.15 -20.77 3.25
CA TYR A 310 6.75 -19.94 2.12
C TYR A 310 6.47 -20.75 0.83
N GLU A 311 7.45 -21.51 0.33
CA GLU A 311 7.32 -22.27 -0.93
C GLU A 311 6.22 -23.35 -0.85
N ALA A 312 6.12 -24.03 0.30
CA ALA A 312 5.10 -25.05 0.55
C ALA A 312 3.71 -24.48 0.84
N LYS A 313 3.60 -23.18 1.13
CA LYS A 313 2.40 -22.48 1.64
C LYS A 313 1.88 -23.07 2.95
N ASP A 314 2.78 -23.67 3.74
CA ASP A 314 2.52 -24.35 5.00
C ASP A 314 2.97 -23.48 6.18
N PRO A 315 2.06 -22.83 6.92
CA PRO A 315 2.44 -22.04 8.09
C PRO A 315 2.91 -22.91 9.28
N ASP A 316 2.61 -24.21 9.32
CA ASP A 316 3.08 -25.10 10.40
C ASP A 316 4.56 -25.52 10.22
N ALA A 317 5.13 -25.34 9.03
CA ALA A 317 6.52 -25.72 8.72
C ALA A 317 7.52 -25.11 9.72
N VAL A 318 8.46 -25.94 10.22
CA VAL A 318 9.45 -25.54 11.23
C VAL A 318 10.66 -24.86 10.58
N GLY A 319 11.17 -23.79 11.19
CA GLY A 319 12.33 -23.04 10.72
C GLY A 319 12.07 -21.54 10.65
N ALA A 320 12.94 -20.80 9.96
CA ALA A 320 12.92 -19.34 9.86
C ALA A 320 11.51 -18.75 9.63
N ARG A 321 11.26 -17.59 10.21
CA ARG A 321 9.99 -16.87 10.17
C ARG A 321 10.16 -15.56 9.42
N HIS A 322 9.25 -15.32 8.48
CA HIS A 322 9.04 -14.02 7.86
C HIS A 322 7.57 -13.92 7.41
N ARG A 323 6.68 -13.57 8.33
CA ARG A 323 5.23 -13.63 8.12
C ARG A 323 4.46 -12.62 8.95
N CYS A 324 3.23 -12.31 8.55
CA CYS A 324 2.21 -11.74 9.44
C CYS A 324 1.16 -12.79 9.77
N GLN A 325 0.88 -12.98 11.06
CA GLN A 325 -0.35 -13.62 11.54
C GLN A 325 -1.44 -12.56 11.62
N VAL A 326 -2.67 -12.87 11.20
CA VAL A 326 -3.85 -12.04 11.48
C VAL A 326 -4.38 -12.42 12.87
N VAL A 327 -4.55 -11.44 13.76
CA VAL A 327 -4.96 -11.66 15.15
C VAL A 327 -6.11 -10.71 15.48
N GLY A 328 -7.31 -11.27 15.66
CA GLY A 328 -8.53 -10.50 15.94
C GLY A 328 -8.91 -9.55 14.79
N ARG A 329 -8.54 -8.27 14.91
CA ARG A 329 -8.74 -7.24 13.86
C ARG A 329 -7.43 -6.70 13.27
N GLY A 330 -6.28 -7.15 13.77
CA GLY A 330 -4.98 -6.62 13.38
C GLY A 330 -3.98 -7.71 12.99
N PHE A 331 -2.69 -7.37 13.03
CA PHE A 331 -1.59 -8.24 12.62
C PHE A 331 -0.55 -8.41 13.74
N ARG A 332 0.14 -9.55 13.72
CA ARG A 332 1.38 -9.79 14.45
C ARG A 332 2.46 -10.17 13.44
N TYR A 333 3.48 -9.34 13.31
CA TYR A 333 4.63 -9.62 12.43
C TYR A 333 5.65 -10.51 13.15
N LEU A 334 6.20 -11.48 12.43
CA LEU A 334 7.15 -12.47 12.92
C LEU A 334 8.31 -12.55 11.91
N ARG A 335 9.49 -12.03 12.28
CA ARG A 335 10.73 -12.07 11.49
C ARG A 335 11.88 -12.61 12.35
N GLY A 336 12.60 -13.62 11.89
CA GLY A 336 13.80 -14.15 12.56
C GLY A 336 14.14 -15.60 12.20
N ALA A 337 15.37 -16.01 12.50
CA ALA A 337 15.71 -17.43 12.58
C ALA A 337 14.98 -18.08 13.79
N SER A 338 14.69 -19.37 13.70
CA SER A 338 14.24 -20.21 14.83
C SER A 338 15.42 -20.93 15.47
#